data_AF-A0A662UWZ0-F1
#
_entry.id   AF-A0A662UWZ0-F1
#
_cell.length_a   1.000
_cell.length_b   1.000
_cell.length_c   1.000
_cell.angle_alpha   90.00
_cell.angle_beta   90.00
_cell.angle_gamma   90.00
#
_symmetry.space_group_name_H-M   'P 1'
#
loop_
_entity.id
_entity.type
_entity.pdbx_description
1 polymer ?
#
loop_
_entity_poly.entity_id
_entity_poly.type
_entity_poly.pdbx_seq_one_letter_code
_entity_poly.pdbx_strand_id
1 'polypeptide(L)'
;AIGLAAYTYISMVPMLQAPLMKALYSRRELGIRMEPVPEEEIGRAAVMAFPLLLVVVVGVLAPKAVPLIGMLALGNFLRESGVTEIVERLAKTSSTVLADVVTLLLGLTVGSTLSADVIGSSPDMMLKVAAVFALGIVAFLGDLFFGIVAGKVVAAATHGAINPAIGASANSAFPVSARVVQRVVSEAAPGNIVLMEAVTTNLAGQLTSPIFAGVIMTLLSSLGV
;
A
#
# COMPACT_ATOMS: atom_id res chain seq x y z
N ALA A 1 -2.72 10.44 17.77
CA ALA A 1 -2.08 11.33 16.76
C ALA A 1 -1.65 10.58 15.49
N ILE A 2 -0.77 9.57 15.60
CA ILE A 2 -0.20 8.85 14.43
C ILE A 2 -1.28 8.17 13.58
N GLY A 3 -2.18 7.39 14.19
CA GLY A 3 -3.27 6.73 13.45
C GLY A 3 -4.19 7.72 12.74
N LEU A 4 -4.57 8.82 13.41
CA LEU A 4 -5.38 9.90 12.82
C LEU A 4 -4.66 10.54 11.61
N ALA A 5 -3.37 10.85 11.75
CA ALA A 5 -2.57 11.42 10.68
C ALA A 5 -2.49 10.44 9.49
N ALA A 6 -2.24 9.16 9.73
CA ALA A 6 -2.15 8.14 8.68
C ALA A 6 -3.44 8.04 7.84
N TYR A 7 -4.62 7.90 8.48
CA TYR A 7 -5.89 7.85 7.74
C TYR A 7 -6.21 9.16 7.03
N THR A 8 -5.83 10.30 7.61
CA THR A 8 -5.97 11.61 6.96
C THR A 8 -5.16 11.62 5.66
N TYR A 9 -3.90 11.19 5.67
CA TYR A 9 -3.07 11.16 4.44
C TYR A 9 -3.56 10.19 3.38
N ILE A 10 -4.05 9.01 3.78
CA ILE A 10 -4.64 8.05 2.83
C ILE A 10 -5.82 8.70 2.09
N SER A 11 -6.67 9.45 2.78
CA SER A 11 -7.77 10.18 2.12
C SER A 11 -7.31 11.34 1.24
N MET A 12 -6.15 11.93 1.54
CA MET A 12 -5.52 12.99 0.74
C MET A 12 -4.73 12.48 -0.47
N VAL A 13 -4.56 11.15 -0.64
CA VAL A 13 -3.82 10.56 -1.76
C VAL A 13 -4.23 11.16 -3.11
N PRO A 14 -5.53 11.25 -3.48
CA PRO A 14 -5.92 11.83 -4.77
C PRO A 14 -5.55 13.31 -4.91
N MET A 15 -5.59 14.07 -3.80
CA MET A 15 -5.30 15.51 -3.77
C MET A 15 -3.81 15.80 -3.93
N LEU A 16 -2.93 14.91 -3.47
CA LEU A 16 -1.48 15.10 -3.52
C LEU A 16 -0.84 14.38 -4.72
N GLN A 17 -1.27 13.14 -4.99
CA GLN A 17 -0.69 12.32 -6.05
C GLN A 17 -1.00 12.87 -7.44
N ALA A 18 -2.26 13.25 -7.72
CA ALA A 18 -2.62 13.70 -9.07
C ALA A 18 -1.87 14.98 -9.51
N PRO A 19 -1.76 16.05 -8.69
CA PRO A 19 -0.97 17.22 -9.04
C PRO A 19 0.52 16.91 -9.19
N LEU A 20 1.08 16.08 -8.31
CA LEU A 20 2.50 15.74 -8.37
C LEU A 20 2.83 14.95 -9.64
N MET A 21 1.99 14.00 -10.03
CA MET A 21 2.12 13.29 -11.30
C MET A 21 2.04 14.24 -12.49
N LYS A 22 1.09 15.18 -12.50
CA LYS A 22 0.94 16.18 -13.57
C LYS A 22 2.13 17.14 -13.66
N ALA A 23 2.81 17.40 -12.54
CA ALA A 23 3.99 18.25 -12.49
C ALA A 23 5.26 17.52 -12.95
N LEU A 24 5.42 16.23 -12.62
CA LEU A 24 6.66 15.48 -12.84
C LEU A 24 6.67 14.61 -14.09
N TYR A 25 5.50 14.27 -14.64
CA TYR A 25 5.40 13.52 -15.89
C TYR A 25 5.06 14.41 -17.09
N SER A 26 5.70 14.11 -18.21
CA SER A 26 5.32 14.62 -19.52
C SER A 26 4.17 13.80 -20.11
N ARG A 27 3.41 14.40 -21.04
CA ARG A 27 2.37 13.67 -21.80
C ARG A 27 2.95 12.50 -22.59
N ARG A 28 4.22 12.58 -23.03
CA ARG A 28 4.90 11.49 -23.74
C ARG A 28 5.12 10.29 -22.83
N GLU A 29 5.58 10.52 -21.60
CA GLU A 29 5.77 9.46 -20.60
C GLU A 29 4.44 8.79 -20.23
N LEU A 30 3.39 9.58 -19.97
CA LEU A 30 2.05 9.05 -19.65
C LEU A 30 1.42 8.29 -20.83
N GLY A 31 1.82 8.60 -22.06
CA GLY A 31 1.32 7.99 -23.29
C GLY A 31 1.95 6.65 -23.65
N ILE A 32 2.95 6.17 -22.90
CA ILE A 32 3.55 4.84 -23.11
C ILE A 32 2.48 3.78 -22.88
N ARG A 33 2.25 2.92 -23.88
CA ARG A 33 1.29 1.82 -23.80
C ARG A 33 2.03 0.57 -23.38
N MET A 34 1.52 -0.09 -22.35
CA MET A 34 2.02 -1.39 -21.92
C MET A 34 1.35 -2.47 -22.76
N GLU A 35 2.11 -3.49 -23.12
CA GLU A 35 1.52 -4.68 -23.73
C GLU A 35 0.61 -5.35 -22.71
N PRO A 36 -0.60 -5.78 -23.11
CA PRO A 36 -1.46 -6.53 -22.21
C PRO A 36 -0.70 -7.76 -21.71
N VAL A 37 -0.61 -7.93 -20.40
CA VAL A 37 -0.12 -9.19 -19.84
C VAL A 37 -1.08 -10.27 -20.35
N PRO A 38 -0.61 -11.29 -21.08
CA PRO A 38 -1.47 -12.38 -21.50
C PRO A 38 -2.13 -12.96 -20.23
N GLU A 39 -3.40 -13.32 -20.32
CA GLU A 39 -4.04 -14.17 -19.30
C GLU A 39 -3.40 -15.56 -19.38
N GLU A 40 -2.12 -15.69 -19.02
CA GLU A 40 -1.54 -16.99 -18.76
C GLU A 40 -2.30 -17.56 -17.57
N GLU A 41 -2.88 -18.74 -17.76
CA GLU A 41 -3.49 -19.49 -16.67
C GLU A 41 -2.41 -19.79 -15.63
N ILE A 42 -2.31 -18.93 -14.61
CA ILE A 42 -1.41 -19.16 -13.49
C ILE A 42 -1.85 -20.47 -12.83
N GLY A 43 -0.95 -21.45 -12.80
CA GLY A 43 -1.27 -22.75 -12.23
C GLY A 43 -1.73 -22.63 -10.78
N ARG A 44 -2.81 -23.34 -10.40
CA ARG A 44 -3.37 -23.32 -9.04
C ARG A 44 -2.33 -23.55 -7.95
N ALA A 45 -1.33 -24.38 -8.24
CA ALA A 45 -0.21 -24.64 -7.33
C ALA A 45 0.61 -23.37 -7.03
N ALA A 46 0.86 -22.51 -8.02
CA ALA A 46 1.62 -21.27 -7.83
C ALA A 46 0.83 -20.25 -6.99
N VAL A 47 -0.47 -20.10 -7.27
CA VAL A 47 -1.37 -19.23 -6.50
C VAL A 47 -1.43 -19.66 -5.03
N MET A 48 -1.51 -20.97 -4.79
CA MET A 48 -1.53 -21.54 -3.45
C MET A 48 -0.18 -21.49 -2.74
N ALA A 49 0.93 -21.65 -3.46
CA ALA A 49 2.27 -21.60 -2.88
C ALA A 49 2.69 -20.17 -2.49
N PHE A 50 2.22 -19.16 -3.21
CA PHE A 50 2.58 -17.75 -2.97
C PHE A 50 2.44 -17.30 -1.51
N PRO A 51 1.29 -17.43 -0.82
CA PRO A 51 1.16 -16.99 0.57
C PRO A 51 2.08 -17.76 1.53
N LEU A 52 2.30 -19.06 1.30
CA LEU A 52 3.22 -19.87 2.12
C LEU A 52 4.67 -19.42 1.92
N LEU A 53 5.10 -19.26 0.68
CA LEU A 53 6.44 -18.79 0.34
C LEU A 53 6.69 -17.38 0.89
N LEU A 54 5.70 -16.49 0.80
CA LEU A 54 5.79 -15.15 1.36
C LEU A 54 6.05 -15.18 2.87
N VAL A 55 5.35 -16.01 3.63
CA VAL A 55 5.56 -16.16 5.08
C VAL A 55 6.93 -16.73 5.39
N VAL A 56 7.39 -17.74 4.65
CA VAL A 56 8.71 -18.35 4.87
C VAL A 56 9.82 -17.34 4.59
N VAL A 57 9.76 -16.64 3.45
CA VAL A 57 10.78 -15.64 3.07
C VAL A 57 10.81 -14.49 4.07
N VAL A 58 9.65 -13.94 4.44
CA VAL A 58 9.58 -12.86 5.43
C VAL A 58 10.00 -13.36 6.82
N GLY A 59 9.70 -14.61 7.17
CA GLY A 59 10.12 -15.21 8.44
C GLY A 59 11.63 -15.34 8.58
N VAL A 60 12.35 -15.61 7.48
CA VAL A 60 13.81 -15.65 7.49
C VAL A 60 14.41 -14.24 7.52
N LEU A 61 13.86 -13.29 6.75
CA LEU A 61 14.44 -11.96 6.60
C LEU A 61 14.07 -10.98 7.73
N ALA A 62 12.83 -11.04 8.20
CA ALA A 62 12.26 -10.11 9.17
C ALA A 62 11.26 -10.84 10.09
N PRO A 63 11.72 -11.62 11.07
CA PRO A 63 10.86 -12.40 11.97
C PRO A 63 9.77 -11.56 12.66
N LYS A 64 10.06 -10.28 12.96
CA LYS A 64 9.09 -9.36 13.56
C LYS A 64 7.97 -8.90 12.63
N ALA A 65 8.12 -9.04 11.31
CA ALA A 65 7.06 -8.79 10.33
C ALA A 65 6.11 -9.98 10.18
N VAL A 66 6.48 -11.18 10.66
CA VAL A 66 5.72 -12.42 10.47
C VAL A 66 4.28 -12.33 10.98
N PRO A 67 3.96 -11.73 12.15
CA PRO A 67 2.57 -11.62 12.57
C PRO A 67 1.71 -10.80 11.59
N LEU A 68 2.27 -9.75 11.00
CA LEU A 68 1.55 -8.88 10.06
C LEU A 68 1.40 -9.55 8.69
N ILE A 69 2.51 -10.04 8.12
CA ILE A 69 2.50 -10.71 6.82
C ILE A 69 1.77 -12.05 6.88
N GLY A 70 1.87 -12.77 7.99
CA GLY A 70 1.19 -14.04 8.22
C GLY A 70 -0.33 -13.90 8.18
N MET A 71 -0.88 -12.85 8.79
CA MET A 71 -2.33 -12.60 8.73
C MET A 71 -2.79 -12.20 7.32
N LEU A 72 -1.98 -11.44 6.58
CA LEU A 72 -2.26 -11.12 5.18
C LEU A 72 -2.21 -12.38 4.30
N ALA A 73 -1.16 -13.19 4.46
CA ALA A 73 -0.97 -14.44 3.74
C ALA A 73 -2.08 -15.45 4.07
N LEU A 74 -2.56 -15.51 5.31
CA LEU A 74 -3.71 -16.31 5.72
C LEU A 74 -4.98 -15.85 5.00
N GLY A 75 -5.25 -14.55 4.95
CA GLY A 75 -6.38 -14.01 4.18
C GLY A 75 -6.31 -14.39 2.70
N ASN A 76 -5.12 -14.28 2.10
CA ASN A 76 -4.88 -14.70 0.72
C ASN A 76 -5.10 -16.22 0.55
N PHE A 77 -4.56 -17.04 1.44
CA PHE A 77 -4.74 -18.49 1.41
C PHE A 77 -6.21 -18.91 1.54
N LEU A 78 -6.98 -18.27 2.43
CA LEU A 78 -8.41 -18.53 2.57
C LEU A 78 -9.19 -18.20 1.29
N ARG A 79 -8.81 -17.10 0.61
CA ARG A 79 -9.43 -16.70 -0.67
C ARG A 79 -9.12 -17.66 -1.80
N GLU A 80 -7.85 -18.05 -1.94
CA GLU A 80 -7.38 -18.82 -3.10
C GLU A 80 -7.53 -20.33 -2.94
N SER A 81 -7.65 -20.83 -1.70
CA SER A 81 -7.77 -22.27 -1.45
C SER A 81 -9.04 -22.87 -2.06
N GLY A 82 -10.22 -22.26 -1.88
CA GLY A 82 -11.47 -22.75 -2.48
C GLY A 82 -11.80 -24.23 -2.20
N VAL A 83 -11.09 -24.86 -1.26
CA VAL A 83 -11.05 -26.33 -1.12
C VAL A 83 -12.32 -26.86 -0.44
N THR A 84 -12.98 -26.04 0.38
CA THR A 84 -14.19 -26.43 1.11
C THR A 84 -15.16 -25.26 1.28
N GLU A 85 -16.46 -25.56 1.31
CA GLU A 85 -17.53 -24.58 1.61
C GLU A 85 -17.26 -23.82 2.92
N ILE A 86 -16.65 -24.50 3.91
CA ILE A 86 -16.28 -23.91 5.20
C ILE A 86 -15.24 -22.80 4.99
N VAL A 87 -14.27 -23.01 4.12
CA VAL A 87 -13.19 -22.04 3.86
C VAL A 87 -13.69 -20.85 3.06
N GLU A 88 -14.56 -21.06 2.07
CA GLU A 88 -15.22 -19.95 1.36
C GLU A 88 -16.07 -19.10 2.30
N ARG A 89 -16.86 -19.73 3.17
CA ARG A 89 -17.64 -19.02 4.18
C ARG A 89 -16.74 -18.24 5.13
N LEU A 90 -15.63 -18.84 5.58
CA LEU A 90 -14.67 -18.18 6.46
C LEU A 90 -13.98 -17.00 5.76
N ALA A 91 -13.58 -17.15 4.49
CA ALA A 91 -13.00 -16.07 3.69
C ALA A 91 -13.99 -14.91 3.53
N LYS A 92 -15.25 -15.21 3.21
CA LYS A 92 -16.32 -14.21 3.09
C LYS A 92 -16.59 -13.50 4.41
N THR A 93 -16.77 -14.23 5.51
CA THR A 93 -16.99 -13.62 6.83
C THR A 93 -15.81 -12.77 7.27
N SER A 94 -14.58 -13.23 7.01
CA SER A 94 -13.34 -12.51 7.37
C SER A 94 -13.18 -11.19 6.59
N SER A 95 -13.51 -11.18 5.30
CA SER A 95 -13.38 -10.01 4.41
C SER A 95 -14.55 -9.02 4.48
N THR A 96 -15.63 -9.37 5.19
CA THR A 96 -16.83 -8.52 5.32
C THR A 96 -17.14 -8.25 6.79
N VAL A 97 -18.04 -9.03 7.40
CA VAL A 97 -18.59 -8.79 8.73
C VAL A 97 -17.50 -8.66 9.80
N LEU A 98 -16.52 -9.57 9.80
CA LEU A 98 -15.44 -9.52 10.79
C LEU A 98 -14.56 -8.28 10.58
N ALA A 99 -14.22 -7.95 9.33
CA ALA A 99 -13.46 -6.76 9.01
C ALA A 99 -14.20 -5.48 9.44
N ASP A 100 -15.51 -5.40 9.22
CA ASP A 100 -16.33 -4.25 9.60
C ASP A 100 -16.39 -4.09 11.14
N VAL A 101 -16.60 -5.20 11.86
CA VAL A 101 -16.63 -5.20 13.34
C VAL A 101 -15.27 -4.79 13.90
N VAL A 102 -14.17 -5.38 13.42
CA VAL A 102 -12.82 -5.03 13.87
C VAL A 102 -12.49 -3.59 13.52
N THR A 103 -12.88 -3.11 12.33
CA THR A 103 -12.68 -1.70 11.91
C THR A 103 -13.43 -0.74 12.82
N LEU A 104 -14.67 -1.04 13.18
CA LEU A 104 -15.45 -0.26 14.14
C LEU A 104 -14.75 -0.20 15.50
N LEU A 105 -14.33 -1.34 16.04
CA LEU A 105 -13.65 -1.42 17.34
C LEU A 105 -12.30 -0.70 17.32
N LEU A 106 -11.52 -0.83 16.24
CA LEU A 106 -10.28 -0.08 16.05
C LEU A 106 -10.54 1.42 15.96
N GLY A 107 -11.57 1.85 15.23
CA GLY A 107 -11.99 3.24 15.14
C GLY A 107 -12.34 3.83 16.50
N LEU A 108 -13.12 3.10 17.31
CA LEU A 108 -13.47 3.49 18.68
C LEU A 108 -12.23 3.55 19.59
N THR A 109 -11.36 2.54 19.51
CA THR A 109 -10.14 2.47 20.33
C THR A 109 -9.18 3.61 19.98
N VAL A 110 -8.88 3.83 18.71
CA VAL A 110 -8.03 4.94 18.26
C VAL A 110 -8.68 6.28 18.58
N GLY A 111 -9.99 6.42 18.38
CA GLY A 111 -10.76 7.62 18.71
C GLY A 111 -10.68 7.97 20.20
N SER A 112 -10.76 6.97 21.09
CA SER A 112 -10.66 7.18 22.54
C SER A 112 -9.31 7.75 22.98
N THR A 113 -8.23 7.54 22.20
CA THR A 113 -6.90 8.11 22.50
C THR A 113 -6.74 9.58 22.10
N LEU A 114 -7.78 10.19 21.51
CA LEU A 114 -7.78 11.59 21.05
C LEU A 114 -8.55 12.53 21.99
N SER A 115 -8.85 12.11 23.23
CA SER A 115 -9.55 12.94 24.21
C SER A 115 -8.80 14.27 24.48
N ALA A 116 -9.57 15.34 24.70
CA ALA A 116 -9.04 16.67 25.00
C ALA A 116 -8.09 16.66 26.19
N ASP A 117 -8.37 15.82 27.20
CA ASP A 117 -7.50 15.62 28.35
C ASP A 117 -6.14 15.03 27.95
N VAL A 118 -6.09 14.09 27.01
CA VAL A 118 -4.85 13.45 26.52
C VAL A 118 -4.03 14.42 25.66
N ILE A 119 -4.69 15.21 24.82
CA ILE A 119 -4.03 16.20 23.96
C ILE A 119 -3.57 17.43 24.79
N GLY A 120 -4.32 17.80 25.83
CA GLY A 120 -4.01 18.90 26.75
C GLY A 120 -3.13 18.51 27.94
N SER A 121 -2.82 17.21 28.13
CA SER A 121 -2.06 16.69 29.28
C SER A 121 -0.65 17.27 29.44
N SER A 122 -0.07 17.81 28.36
CA SER A 122 1.26 18.42 28.41
C SER A 122 1.33 19.60 27.44
N PRO A 123 1.98 20.72 27.80
CA PRO A 123 2.13 21.90 26.93
C PRO A 123 2.72 21.56 25.55
N ASP A 124 3.63 20.58 25.51
CA ASP A 124 4.34 20.17 24.29
C ASP A 124 3.55 19.20 23.41
N MET A 125 2.40 18.69 23.86
CA MET A 125 1.67 17.64 23.14
C MET A 125 1.08 18.16 21.83
N MET A 126 0.54 19.38 21.80
CA MET A 126 0.09 19.99 20.54
C MET A 126 1.24 20.15 19.53
N LEU A 127 2.43 20.52 19.99
CA LEU A 127 3.61 20.63 19.14
C LEU A 127 4.00 19.26 18.55
N LYS A 128 3.99 18.20 19.37
CA LYS A 128 4.26 16.82 18.92
C LYS A 128 3.22 16.34 17.91
N VAL A 129 1.94 16.62 18.15
CA VAL A 129 0.86 16.30 17.20
C VAL A 129 1.09 17.02 15.88
N ALA A 130 1.33 18.34 15.91
CA ALA A 130 1.61 19.12 14.71
C ALA A 130 2.87 18.60 13.97
N ALA A 131 3.92 18.22 14.70
CA ALA A 131 5.13 17.64 14.13
C ALA A 131 4.86 16.30 13.43
N VAL A 132 4.06 15.41 14.03
CA VAL A 132 3.65 14.15 13.38
C VAL A 132 2.92 14.43 12.07
N PHE A 133 2.04 15.44 12.05
CA PHE A 133 1.32 15.79 10.83
C PHE A 133 2.26 16.40 9.76
N ALA A 134 3.15 17.31 10.15
CA ALA A 134 4.11 17.91 9.21
C ALA A 134 5.04 16.84 8.61
N LEU A 135 5.61 15.97 9.44
CA LEU A 135 6.47 14.87 9.01
C LEU A 135 5.72 13.85 8.14
N GLY A 136 4.45 13.58 8.43
CA GLY A 136 3.63 12.68 7.64
C GLY A 136 3.41 13.18 6.20
N ILE A 137 3.16 14.49 6.01
CA ILE A 137 3.04 15.08 4.67
C ILE A 137 4.36 14.97 3.92
N VAL A 138 5.48 15.30 4.57
CA VAL A 138 6.81 15.22 3.96
C VAL A 138 7.14 13.79 3.57
N ALA A 139 6.87 12.82 4.45
CA ALA A 139 7.06 11.40 4.17
C ALA A 139 6.21 10.93 2.98
N PHE A 140 4.94 11.35 2.92
CA PHE A 140 4.04 10.95 1.84
C PHE A 140 4.42 11.59 0.49
N LEU A 141 4.83 12.86 0.47
CA LEU A 141 5.35 13.50 -0.74
C LEU A 141 6.66 12.85 -1.20
N GLY A 142 7.53 12.48 -0.25
CA GLY A 142 8.75 11.72 -0.52
C GLY A 142 8.45 10.36 -1.14
N ASP A 143 7.54 9.60 -0.55
CA ASP A 143 7.09 8.30 -1.06
C ASP A 143 6.59 8.40 -2.51
N LEU A 144 5.69 9.35 -2.80
CA LEU A 144 5.22 9.59 -4.16
C LEU A 144 6.35 10.01 -5.11
N PHE A 145 7.25 10.89 -4.67
CA PHE A 145 8.38 11.35 -5.48
C PHE A 145 9.32 10.21 -5.83
N PHE A 146 9.73 9.40 -4.85
CA PHE A 146 10.61 8.25 -5.08
C PHE A 146 9.92 7.17 -5.92
N GLY A 147 8.62 6.94 -5.73
CA GLY A 147 7.83 6.06 -6.61
C GLY A 147 7.83 6.52 -8.06
N ILE A 148 7.67 7.83 -8.30
CA ILE A 148 7.75 8.43 -9.64
C ILE A 148 9.14 8.27 -10.25
N VAL A 149 10.19 8.56 -9.48
CA VAL A 149 11.58 8.42 -9.95
C VAL A 149 11.89 6.95 -10.28
N ALA A 150 11.51 6.02 -9.41
CA ALA A 150 11.67 4.58 -9.65
C ALA A 150 10.92 4.14 -10.92
N GLY A 151 9.69 4.61 -11.13
CA GLY A 151 8.93 4.36 -12.36
C GLY A 151 9.65 4.84 -13.62
N LYS A 152 10.22 6.05 -13.58
CA LYS A 152 11.03 6.59 -14.69
C LYS A 152 12.29 5.75 -14.95
N VAL A 153 12.98 5.32 -13.89
CA VAL A 153 14.17 4.46 -14.01
C VAL A 153 13.82 3.13 -14.65
N VAL A 154 12.73 2.49 -14.21
CA VAL A 154 12.26 1.21 -14.77
C VAL A 154 11.83 1.38 -16.23
N ALA A 155 11.13 2.45 -16.58
CA ALA A 155 10.77 2.74 -17.97
C ALA A 155 12.01 2.94 -18.85
N ALA A 156 13.04 3.64 -18.35
CA ALA A 156 14.30 3.80 -19.06
C ALA A 156 15.06 2.48 -19.23
N ALA A 157 15.15 1.66 -18.18
CA ALA A 157 15.83 0.36 -18.20
C ALA A 157 15.14 -0.65 -19.15
N THR A 158 13.82 -0.56 -19.28
CA THR A 158 13.01 -1.40 -20.16
C THR A 158 12.79 -0.79 -21.54
N HIS A 159 13.47 0.30 -21.88
CA HIS A 159 13.36 1.00 -23.17
C HIS A 159 11.90 1.38 -23.53
N GLY A 160 11.08 1.72 -22.53
CA GLY A 160 9.70 2.14 -22.71
C GLY A 160 8.68 1.01 -22.78
N ALA A 161 9.03 -0.23 -22.41
CA ALA A 161 8.05 -1.32 -22.29
C ALA A 161 7.08 -1.11 -21.10
N ILE A 162 7.56 -0.45 -20.03
CA ILE A 162 6.78 -0.16 -18.83
C ILE A 162 6.41 1.32 -18.80
N ASN A 163 5.13 1.62 -18.61
CA ASN A 163 4.68 3.00 -18.42
C ASN A 163 5.17 3.51 -17.05
N PRO A 164 5.97 4.58 -16.98
CA PRO A 164 6.54 5.05 -15.73
C PRO A 164 5.47 5.49 -14.72
N ALA A 165 4.26 5.86 -15.17
CA ALA A 165 3.16 6.31 -14.32
C ALA A 165 2.77 5.28 -13.24
N ILE A 166 2.94 3.97 -13.50
CA ILE A 166 2.62 2.92 -12.52
C ILE A 166 3.47 3.04 -11.26
N GLY A 167 4.69 3.59 -11.35
CA GLY A 167 5.56 3.81 -10.19
C GLY A 167 4.94 4.77 -9.17
N ALA A 168 4.09 5.70 -9.59
CA ALA A 168 3.38 6.59 -8.67
C ALA A 168 2.32 5.87 -7.82
N SER A 169 1.98 4.62 -8.16
CA SER A 169 1.07 3.78 -7.39
C SER A 169 1.75 2.87 -6.37
N ALA A 170 3.09 2.90 -6.26
CA ALA A 170 3.87 2.02 -5.37
C ALA A 170 3.69 2.26 -3.86
N ASN A 171 2.83 3.20 -3.46
CA ASN A 171 2.46 3.41 -2.06
C ASN A 171 1.47 2.36 -1.55
N SER A 172 1.13 2.40 -0.26
CA SER A 172 0.18 1.45 0.37
C SER A 172 -1.27 1.91 0.37
N ALA A 173 -1.67 2.90 -0.44
CA ALA A 173 -3.06 3.37 -0.51
C ALA A 173 -3.90 2.52 -1.50
N PHE A 174 -3.98 1.21 -1.25
CA PHE A 174 -4.67 0.27 -2.11
C PHE A 174 -6.21 0.38 -1.98
N PRO A 175 -7.00 0.32 -3.07
CA PRO A 175 -6.63 0.42 -4.49
C PRO A 175 -6.70 1.87 -5.02
N VAL A 176 -6.81 2.87 -4.13
CA VAL A 176 -7.07 4.27 -4.48
C VAL A 176 -5.95 4.84 -5.34
N SER A 177 -4.69 4.57 -5.00
CA SER A 177 -3.55 5.12 -5.72
C SER A 177 -3.48 4.63 -7.17
N ALA A 178 -3.72 3.34 -7.41
CA ALA A 178 -3.79 2.80 -8.77
C ALA A 178 -4.91 3.46 -9.61
N ARG A 179 -6.07 3.73 -9.00
CA ARG A 179 -7.17 4.45 -9.67
C ARG A 179 -6.79 5.89 -10.02
N VAL A 180 -6.03 6.56 -9.14
CA VAL A 180 -5.51 7.91 -9.43
C VAL A 180 -4.53 7.88 -10.61
N VAL A 181 -3.62 6.89 -10.66
CA VAL A 181 -2.72 6.70 -11.81
C VAL A 181 -3.52 6.52 -13.09
N GLN A 182 -4.48 5.59 -13.11
CA GLN A 182 -5.32 5.34 -14.28
C GLN A 182 -6.04 6.61 -14.75
N ARG A 183 -6.61 7.37 -13.82
CA ARG A 183 -7.28 8.63 -14.14
C ARG A 183 -6.33 9.64 -14.80
N VAL A 184 -5.16 9.88 -14.21
CA VAL A 184 -4.18 10.83 -14.75
C VAL A 184 -3.66 10.38 -16.12
N VAL A 185 -3.44 9.08 -16.31
CA VAL A 185 -3.03 8.52 -17.60
C VAL A 185 -4.13 8.70 -18.65
N SER A 186 -5.39 8.41 -18.33
CA SER A 186 -6.52 8.62 -19.25
C SER A 186 -6.74 10.08 -19.61
N GLU A 187 -6.51 11.02 -18.68
CA GLU A 187 -6.58 12.46 -18.96
C GLU A 187 -5.47 12.92 -19.95
N ALA A 188 -4.28 12.31 -19.89
CA ALA A 188 -3.16 12.65 -20.76
C ALA A 188 -3.16 11.89 -22.11
N ALA A 189 -3.60 10.63 -22.10
CA ALA A 189 -3.60 9.71 -23.23
C ALA A 189 -4.90 8.87 -23.23
N PRO A 190 -5.98 9.39 -23.85
CA PRO A 190 -7.27 8.68 -23.92
C PRO A 190 -7.13 7.29 -24.53
N GLY A 191 -7.76 6.29 -23.90
CA GLY A 191 -7.69 4.88 -24.30
C GLY A 191 -6.44 4.14 -23.81
N ASN A 192 -5.50 4.79 -23.11
CA ASN A 192 -4.40 4.11 -22.44
C ASN A 192 -4.88 3.55 -21.08
N ILE A 193 -4.86 2.23 -20.92
CA ILE A 193 -5.30 1.52 -19.73
C ILE A 193 -4.08 0.86 -19.10
N VAL A 194 -3.76 1.26 -17.87
CA VAL A 194 -2.64 0.77 -17.06
C VAL A 194 -3.09 0.33 -15.67
N LEU A 195 -4.41 0.17 -15.47
CA LEU A 195 -5.01 -0.02 -14.15
C LEU A 195 -4.55 -1.32 -13.50
N MET A 196 -4.45 -2.42 -14.25
CA MET A 196 -4.08 -3.72 -13.69
C MET A 196 -2.61 -3.76 -13.26
N GLU A 197 -1.74 -3.13 -14.05
CA GLU A 197 -0.32 -2.98 -13.77
C GLU A 197 -0.08 -2.04 -12.59
N ALA A 198 -0.85 -0.95 -12.51
CA ALA A 198 -0.85 -0.04 -11.37
C ALA A 198 -1.39 -0.71 -10.11
N VAL A 199 -2.44 -1.53 -10.19
CA VAL A 199 -2.97 -2.31 -9.06
C VAL A 199 -1.91 -3.30 -8.55
N THR A 200 -1.18 -3.95 -9.45
CA THR A 200 -0.09 -4.86 -9.10
C THR A 200 1.04 -4.13 -8.38
N THR A 201 1.43 -2.96 -8.90
CA THR A 201 2.46 -2.11 -8.27
C THR A 201 2.00 -1.59 -6.89
N ASN A 202 0.73 -1.23 -6.77
CA ASN A 202 0.13 -0.78 -5.50
C ASN A 202 0.02 -1.90 -4.47
N LEU A 203 -0.27 -3.13 -4.91
CA LEU A 203 -0.23 -4.32 -4.06
C LEU A 203 1.19 -4.61 -3.55
N ALA A 204 2.21 -4.47 -4.40
CA ALA A 204 3.59 -4.61 -3.96
C ALA A 204 3.96 -3.59 -2.86
N GLY A 205 3.52 -2.33 -3.01
CA GLY A 205 3.64 -1.30 -1.98
C GLY A 205 2.93 -1.67 -0.68
N GLN A 206 1.72 -2.22 -0.76
CA GLN A 206 0.95 -2.67 0.40
C GLN A 206 1.63 -3.82 1.16
N LEU A 207 2.28 -4.75 0.46
CA LEU A 207 3.02 -5.87 1.04
C LEU A 207 4.34 -5.42 1.68
N THR A 208 5.00 -4.44 1.07
CA THR A 208 6.35 -4.01 1.46
C THR A 208 6.36 -3.22 2.77
N SER A 209 5.33 -2.42 3.04
CA SER A 209 5.22 -1.61 4.26
C SER A 209 5.32 -2.39 5.58
N PRO A 210 4.54 -3.46 5.83
CA PRO A 210 4.69 -4.27 7.05
C PRO A 210 6.04 -5.00 7.12
N ILE A 211 6.66 -5.33 5.99
CA ILE A 211 8.01 -5.92 5.96
C ILE A 211 9.03 -4.89 6.46
N PHE A 212 9.02 -3.67 5.91
CA PHE A 212 9.89 -2.59 6.38
C PHE A 212 9.65 -2.26 7.86
N ALA A 213 8.39 -2.23 8.31
CA ALA A 213 8.08 -2.04 9.71
C ALA A 213 8.74 -3.11 10.59
N GLY A 214 8.65 -4.39 10.22
CA GLY A 214 9.30 -5.47 10.97
C GLY A 214 10.84 -5.42 10.92
N VAL A 215 11.43 -4.99 9.79
CA VAL A 215 12.89 -4.76 9.70
C VAL A 215 13.30 -3.64 10.65
N ILE A 216 12.61 -2.49 10.62
CA ILE A 216 12.89 -1.36 11.53
C ILE A 216 12.74 -1.79 12.99
N MET A 217 11.69 -2.52 13.35
CA MET A 217 11.50 -3.05 14.71
C MET A 217 12.61 -4.03 15.13
N THR A 218 13.20 -4.75 14.18
CA THR A 218 14.31 -5.67 14.43
C THR A 218 15.60 -4.87 14.67
N LEU A 219 15.84 -3.86 13.83
CA LEU A 219 16.99 -2.95 13.97
C LEU A 219 16.95 -2.17 15.27
N LEU A 220 15.84 -1.52 15.61
CA LEU A 220 15.70 -0.75 16.86
C LEU A 220 15.96 -1.61 18.10
N SER A 221 15.35 -2.78 18.14
CA SER A 221 15.56 -3.74 19.22
C SER A 221 16.99 -4.26 19.31
N SER A 222 17.71 -4.39 18.18
CA SER A 222 19.12 -4.75 18.18
C SER A 222 20.03 -3.61 18.67
N LEU A 223 19.57 -2.37 18.50
CA LEU A 223 20.23 -1.16 18.98
C LEU A 223 19.88 -0.83 20.45
N GLY A 224 19.02 -1.63 21.09
CA GLY A 224 18.61 -1.44 22.49
C GLY A 224 17.67 -0.25 22.71
N VAL A 225 16.97 0.20 21.67
CA VAL A 225 15.98 1.28 21.70
C VAL A 225 14.58 0.75 21.38
#